data_AF-A0A241VHH1-F1
#
_entry.id   AF-A0A241VHH1-F1
#
_cell.length_a   1.000
_cell.length_b   1.000
_cell.length_c   1.000
_cell.angle_alpha   90.00
_cell.angle_beta   90.00
_cell.angle_gamma   90.00
#
_symmetry.space_group_name_H-M   'P 1'
#
loop_
_entity.id
_entity.type
_entity.pdbx_description
1 polymer ?
#
loop_
_entity_poly.entity_id
_entity_poly.type
_entity_poly.pdbx_seq_one_letter_code
_entity_poly.pdbx_strand_id
1 'polypeptide(L)'
;MTIYIVIGSILLFCVLIMAWKSLESDSKQQDSALKQRAIFNINEQLTYTRLKEILPNHTILAHVSFDALLTTKYYRTRNKYRNMVADFVVLNENQQIQAIIALDDPMVLKRIQPMQYQDALLQMAGYRVIRYDDVPEYSQLREDFLGSQVKYKPIPQVSDLKKYHLYSDLERKKLKVLS
;
A
#
# COMPACT_ATOMS: atom_id res chain seq x y z
N MET A 1 37.25 -59.76 -14.31
CA MET A 1 37.86 -58.69 -13.49
C MET A 1 37.51 -57.30 -13.99
N THR A 2 37.74 -56.98 -15.26
CA THR A 2 37.38 -55.68 -15.87
C THR A 2 35.89 -55.34 -15.79
N ILE A 3 35.00 -56.30 -16.00
CA ILE A 3 33.53 -56.10 -15.93
C ILE A 3 33.08 -55.64 -14.52
N TYR A 4 33.64 -56.21 -13.45
CA TYR A 4 33.30 -55.81 -12.08
C TYR A 4 33.80 -54.40 -11.73
N ILE A 5 34.95 -54.01 -12.27
CA ILE A 5 35.51 -52.66 -12.10
C ILE A 5 34.62 -51.62 -12.82
N VAL A 6 34.13 -51.94 -14.03
CA VAL A 6 33.23 -51.05 -14.78
C VAL A 6 31.88 -50.88 -14.06
N ILE A 7 31.30 -51.98 -13.56
CA ILE A 7 30.04 -51.93 -12.80
C ILE A 7 30.20 -51.11 -11.51
N GLY A 8 31.30 -51.31 -10.78
CA GLY A 8 31.61 -50.54 -9.58
C GLY A 8 31.77 -49.04 -9.87
N SER A 9 32.44 -48.69 -10.97
CA SER A 9 32.61 -47.29 -11.39
C SER A 9 31.27 -46.63 -11.76
N ILE A 10 30.37 -47.35 -12.42
CA ILE A 10 29.05 -46.82 -12.81
C ILE A 10 28.18 -46.60 -11.57
N LEU A 11 28.20 -47.53 -10.62
CA LEU A 11 27.47 -47.39 -9.35
C LEU A 11 27.97 -46.18 -8.55
N LEU A 12 29.29 -46.01 -8.44
CA LEU A 12 29.88 -44.89 -7.72
C LEU A 12 29.54 -43.55 -8.39
N PHE A 13 29.56 -43.50 -9.72
CA PHE A 13 29.17 -42.31 -10.49
C PHE A 13 27.69 -41.96 -10.31
N CYS A 14 26.79 -42.95 -10.30
CA CYS A 14 25.37 -42.74 -10.03
C CYS A 14 25.12 -42.17 -8.62
N VAL A 15 25.82 -42.69 -7.61
CA VAL A 15 25.71 -42.18 -6.22
C VAL A 15 26.21 -40.73 -6.14
N LEU A 16 27.28 -40.39 -6.86
CA LEU A 16 27.86 -39.06 -6.88
C LEU A 16 26.92 -38.03 -7.54
N ILE A 17 26.25 -38.41 -8.63
CA ILE A 17 25.21 -37.59 -9.28
C ILE A 17 24.01 -37.39 -8.35
N MET A 18 23.56 -38.43 -7.64
CA MET A 18 22.46 -38.31 -6.67
C MET A 18 22.80 -37.35 -5.53
N ALA A 19 24.03 -37.41 -5.00
CA ALA A 19 24.50 -36.51 -3.95
C ALA A 19 24.55 -35.05 -4.41
N TRP A 20 25.00 -34.79 -5.65
CA TRP A 20 25.01 -33.44 -6.23
C TRP A 20 23.60 -32.88 -6.46
N LYS A 21 22.69 -33.70 -7.00
CA LYS A 21 21.28 -33.29 -7.17
C LYS A 21 20.57 -33.08 -5.84
N SER A 22 20.93 -33.81 -4.80
CA SER A 22 20.38 -33.64 -3.45
C SER A 22 20.75 -32.27 -2.87
N LEU A 23 22.01 -31.84 -3.03
CA LEU A 23 22.48 -30.54 -2.56
C LEU A 23 21.77 -29.36 -3.25
N GLU A 24 21.39 -29.54 -4.52
CA GLU A 24 20.74 -28.49 -5.31
C GLU A 24 19.20 -28.49 -5.16
N SER A 25 18.63 -29.51 -4.50
CA SER A 25 17.17 -29.68 -4.36
C SER A 25 16.52 -28.92 -3.20
N ASP A 26 17.32 -28.23 -2.36
CA ASP A 26 16.83 -27.52 -1.17
C ASP A 26 16.51 -26.03 -1.39
N SER A 27 16.34 -25.59 -2.64
CA SER A 27 15.76 -24.27 -2.95
C SER A 27 14.25 -24.32 -3.20
N LYS A 28 13.56 -25.39 -2.78
CA LYS A 28 12.09 -25.36 -2.71
C LYS A 28 11.71 -24.32 -1.67
N GLN A 29 11.35 -23.14 -2.16
CA GLN A 29 10.77 -22.03 -1.44
C GLN A 29 9.65 -22.55 -0.55
N GLN A 30 9.99 -22.89 0.69
CA GLN A 30 9.03 -23.43 1.65
C GLN A 30 8.13 -22.26 2.04
N ASP A 31 6.87 -22.33 1.60
CA ASP A 31 5.87 -21.37 2.01
C ASP A 31 5.77 -21.42 3.54
N SER A 32 6.05 -20.28 4.18
CA SER A 32 6.01 -20.18 5.63
C SER A 32 4.60 -20.43 6.14
N ALA A 33 4.49 -21.08 7.31
CA ALA A 33 3.19 -21.32 7.94
C ALA A 33 2.42 -20.00 8.11
N LEU A 34 1.21 -19.96 7.56
CA LEU A 34 0.34 -18.79 7.65
C LEU A 34 -0.07 -18.59 9.10
N LYS A 35 0.19 -17.39 9.63
CA LYS A 35 -0.24 -16.98 10.96
C LYS A 35 -1.34 -15.94 10.84
N GLN A 36 -2.31 -16.01 11.75
CA GLN A 36 -3.30 -14.95 11.89
C GLN A 36 -2.60 -13.66 12.29
N ARG A 37 -2.90 -12.56 11.59
CA ARG A 37 -2.38 -11.23 11.87
C ARG A 37 -3.52 -10.35 12.40
N ALA A 38 -3.23 -9.52 13.40
CA ALA A 38 -4.15 -8.49 13.83
C ALA A 38 -4.43 -7.53 12.67
N ILE A 39 -5.71 -7.25 12.42
CA ILE A 39 -6.13 -6.36 11.33
C ILE A 39 -5.65 -4.94 11.61
N PHE A 40 -5.72 -4.49 12.87
CA PHE A 40 -5.33 -3.14 13.27
C PHE A 40 -4.05 -3.11 14.09
N ASN A 41 -3.27 -2.05 13.91
CA ASN A 41 -2.31 -1.56 14.90
C ASN A 41 -3.05 -0.88 16.07
N ILE A 42 -2.40 -0.72 17.23
CA ILE A 42 -2.96 -0.06 18.42
C ILE A 42 -3.46 1.35 18.09
N ASN A 43 -2.65 2.11 17.33
CA ASN A 43 -2.97 3.47 16.90
C ASN A 43 -4.17 3.51 15.96
N GLU A 44 -4.24 2.57 15.00
CA GLU A 44 -5.36 2.43 14.08
C GLU A 44 -6.64 2.04 14.81
N GLN A 45 -6.56 1.10 15.76
CA GLN A 45 -7.71 0.65 16.54
C GLN A 45 -8.30 1.80 17.36
N LEU A 46 -7.47 2.59 18.01
CA LEU A 46 -7.91 3.72 18.81
C LEU A 46 -8.53 4.82 17.93
N THR A 47 -7.94 5.08 16.76
CA THR A 47 -8.49 6.01 15.77
C THR A 47 -9.85 5.53 15.25
N TYR A 48 -9.97 4.24 14.92
CA TYR A 48 -11.21 3.65 14.45
C TYR A 48 -12.34 3.79 15.47
N THR A 49 -12.07 3.51 16.74
CA THR A 49 -13.05 3.70 17.82
C THR A 49 -13.50 5.15 17.91
N ARG A 50 -12.56 6.11 17.89
CA ARG A 50 -12.88 7.55 17.93
C ARG A 50 -13.70 8.00 16.73
N LEU A 51 -13.34 7.55 15.52
CA LEU A 51 -14.10 7.87 14.30
C LEU A 51 -15.53 7.34 14.38
N LYS A 52 -15.71 6.12 14.88
CA LYS A 52 -17.03 5.50 15.05
C LYS A 52 -17.90 6.25 16.07
N GLU A 53 -17.29 6.78 17.13
CA GLU A 53 -17.98 7.62 18.13
C GLU A 53 -18.40 8.99 17.58
N ILE A 54 -17.59 9.60 16.70
CA ILE A 54 -17.87 10.93 16.12
C ILE A 54 -18.87 10.84 14.97
N LEU A 55 -18.79 9.76 14.18
CA LEU A 55 -19.57 9.57 12.96
C LEU A 55 -20.42 8.28 13.05
N PRO A 56 -21.42 8.21 13.95
CA PRO A 56 -22.19 6.99 14.16
C PRO A 56 -23.00 6.54 12.93
N ASN A 57 -23.39 7.50 12.07
CA ASN A 57 -24.16 7.22 10.86
C ASN A 57 -23.28 6.95 9.62
N HIS A 58 -21.97 7.12 9.73
CA HIS A 58 -21.06 6.91 8.60
C HIS A 58 -20.47 5.51 8.64
N THR A 59 -20.21 4.95 7.47
CA THR A 59 -19.52 3.66 7.37
C THR A 59 -18.03 3.90 7.23
N ILE A 60 -17.23 3.28 8.08
CA ILE A 60 -15.77 3.39 8.06
C ILE A 60 -15.20 2.07 7.56
N LEU A 61 -14.55 2.10 6.40
CA LEU A 61 -13.83 0.96 5.85
C LEU A 61 -12.35 1.07 6.21
N ALA A 62 -11.79 -0.02 6.72
CA ALA A 62 -10.37 -0.14 7.02
C ALA A 62 -9.61 -0.81 5.90
N HIS A 63 -8.36 -0.40 5.68
CA HIS A 63 -7.40 -1.03 4.76
C HIS A 63 -7.96 -1.23 3.35
N VAL A 64 -8.45 -0.15 2.76
CA VAL A 64 -9.04 -0.17 1.41
C VAL A 64 -7.94 -0.07 0.35
N SER A 65 -7.94 -1.00 -0.60
CA SER A 65 -6.97 -0.94 -1.71
C SER A 65 -7.21 0.28 -2.59
N PHE A 66 -6.13 0.90 -3.07
CA PHE A 66 -6.23 2.03 -4.02
C PHE A 66 -6.90 1.61 -5.33
N ASP A 67 -6.89 0.31 -5.65
CA ASP A 67 -7.57 -0.24 -6.81
C ASP A 67 -9.11 -0.17 -6.72
N ALA A 68 -9.66 -0.20 -5.51
CA ALA A 68 -11.09 0.04 -5.29
C ALA A 68 -11.47 1.52 -5.39
N LEU A 69 -10.51 2.42 -5.19
CA LEU A 69 -10.71 3.88 -5.16
C LEU A 69 -10.42 4.52 -6.52
N LEU A 70 -9.48 3.98 -7.28
CA LEU A 70 -8.93 4.61 -8.49
C LEU A 70 -9.10 3.69 -9.71
N THR A 71 -9.69 4.24 -10.77
CA THR A 71 -9.74 3.58 -12.08
C THR A 71 -8.84 4.28 -13.07
N THR A 72 -8.09 3.51 -13.86
CA THR A 72 -7.23 4.06 -14.92
C THR A 72 -7.28 3.18 -16.16
N LYS A 73 -7.17 3.82 -17.34
CA LYS A 73 -7.17 3.12 -18.63
C LYS A 73 -5.89 2.31 -18.87
N TYR A 74 -4.76 2.75 -18.34
CA TYR A 74 -3.44 2.19 -18.65
C TYR A 74 -2.93 1.29 -17.52
N TYR A 75 -2.67 0.03 -17.85
CA TYR A 75 -2.10 -0.95 -16.91
C TYR A 75 -0.81 -0.47 -16.23
N ARG A 76 0.06 0.22 -16.97
CA ARG A 76 1.30 0.80 -16.43
C ARG A 76 1.05 1.77 -15.28
N THR A 77 -0.02 2.56 -15.35
CA THR A 77 -0.41 3.49 -14.28
C THR A 77 -1.02 2.73 -13.12
N ARG A 78 -1.90 1.75 -13.40
CA ARG A 78 -2.49 0.87 -12.38
C ARG A 78 -1.45 0.16 -11.53
N ASN A 79 -0.38 -0.35 -12.14
CA ASN A 79 0.67 -1.07 -11.43
C ASN A 79 1.38 -0.22 -10.37
N LYS A 80 1.35 1.12 -10.49
CA LYS A 80 2.02 2.03 -9.56
C LYS A 80 1.29 2.14 -8.23
N TYR A 81 -0.03 2.03 -8.22
CA TYR A 81 -0.84 2.11 -7.00
C TYR A 81 -1.47 0.77 -6.59
N ARG A 82 -1.30 -0.29 -7.39
CA ARG A 82 -1.93 -1.60 -7.15
C ARG A 82 -1.65 -2.19 -5.77
N ASN A 83 -0.47 -1.95 -5.22
CA ASN A 83 -0.06 -2.46 -3.91
C ASN A 83 -0.25 -1.42 -2.79
N MET A 84 -0.92 -0.31 -3.06
CA MET A 84 -1.20 0.75 -2.09
C MET A 84 -2.54 0.52 -1.42
N VAL A 85 -2.59 0.81 -0.13
CA VAL A 85 -3.74 0.62 0.73
C VAL A 85 -3.92 1.91 1.53
N ALA A 86 -5.16 2.40 1.61
CA ALA A 86 -5.55 3.51 2.46
C ALA A 86 -5.96 2.97 3.83
N ASP A 87 -5.58 3.67 4.89
CA ASP A 87 -5.82 3.21 6.26
C ASP A 87 -7.31 3.20 6.59
N PHE A 88 -7.98 4.34 6.39
CA PHE A 88 -9.43 4.44 6.54
C PHE A 88 -10.09 5.19 5.39
N VAL A 89 -11.27 4.72 5.00
CA VAL A 89 -12.17 5.41 4.06
C VAL A 89 -13.50 5.62 4.77
N VAL A 90 -13.92 6.87 4.85
CA VAL A 90 -15.19 7.28 5.46
C VAL A 90 -16.22 7.44 4.36
N LEU A 91 -17.33 6.72 4.48
CA LEU A 91 -18.46 6.77 3.58
C LEU A 91 -19.64 7.44 4.27
N ASN A 92 -20.40 8.23 3.51
CA ASN A 92 -21.67 8.78 3.96
C ASN A 92 -22.75 7.69 4.03
N GLU A 93 -23.94 8.09 4.53
CA GLU A 93 -25.13 7.23 4.61
C GLU A 93 -25.54 6.66 3.24
N ASN A 94 -25.20 7.35 2.14
CA ASN A 94 -25.46 6.94 0.76
C ASN A 94 -24.35 6.06 0.16
N GLN A 95 -23.42 5.55 0.97
CA GLN A 95 -22.28 4.73 0.54
C GLN A 95 -21.33 5.43 -0.44
N GLN A 96 -21.28 6.76 -0.41
CA GLN A 96 -20.33 7.56 -1.18
C GLN A 96 -19.14 7.95 -0.31
N ILE A 97 -17.95 7.93 -0.89
CA ILE A 97 -16.70 8.30 -0.19
C ILE A 97 -16.74 9.80 0.15
N GLN A 98 -16.71 10.12 1.44
CA GLN A 98 -16.67 11.49 1.94
C GLN A 98 -15.24 11.96 2.18
N ALA A 99 -14.40 11.10 2.78
CA ALA A 99 -13.01 11.40 3.05
C ALA A 99 -12.19 10.11 3.14
N ILE A 100 -10.91 10.22 2.82
CA ILE A 100 -9.90 9.18 3.03
C ILE A 100 -8.97 9.69 4.11
N ILE A 101 -8.75 8.87 5.13
CA ILE A 101 -7.86 9.18 6.25
C ILE A 101 -6.60 8.33 6.11
N ALA A 102 -5.45 8.99 6.16
CA ALA A 102 -4.15 8.35 6.24
C ALA A 102 -3.56 8.58 7.64
N LEU A 103 -3.10 7.50 8.27
CA LEU A 103 -2.41 7.52 9.55
C LEU A 103 -0.93 7.26 9.32
N ASP A 104 -0.10 8.20 9.75
CA ASP A 104 1.33 7.95 9.81
C ASP A 104 1.73 7.38 11.17
N ASP A 105 2.62 6.40 11.11
CA ASP A 105 3.29 5.91 12.30
C ASP A 105 4.60 6.70 12.45
N PRO A 106 4.75 7.53 13.49
CA PRO A 106 5.96 8.34 13.70
C PRO A 106 7.23 7.48 13.86
N MET A 107 7.07 6.19 14.16
CA MET A 107 8.19 5.24 14.21
C MET A 107 8.79 4.92 12.82
N VAL A 108 8.09 5.25 11.73
CA VAL A 108 8.54 4.98 10.36
C VAL A 108 9.24 6.21 9.76
N LEU A 109 10.39 6.55 10.33
CA LEU A 109 11.24 7.70 9.99
C LEU A 109 11.76 7.76 8.52
N LYS A 110 11.37 6.83 7.63
CA LYS A 110 11.99 6.64 6.29
C LYS A 110 11.05 6.77 5.07
N ARG A 111 9.79 7.18 5.23
CA ARG A 111 8.79 7.10 4.13
C ARG A 111 8.04 8.39 3.77
N ILE A 112 8.68 9.55 3.89
CA ILE A 112 8.05 10.84 3.52
C ILE A 112 7.73 10.94 2.00
N GLN A 113 8.60 10.46 1.12
CA GLN A 113 8.37 10.53 -0.33
C GLN A 113 7.21 9.66 -0.86
N PRO A 114 7.07 8.37 -0.49
CA PRO A 114 5.94 7.57 -0.95
C PRO A 114 4.60 8.09 -0.42
N MET A 115 4.61 8.80 0.70
CA MET A 115 3.43 9.36 1.35
C MET A 115 2.81 10.53 0.57
N GLN A 116 3.61 11.52 0.20
CA GLN A 116 3.16 12.64 -0.65
C GLN A 116 2.61 12.16 -2.00
N TYR A 117 3.19 11.09 -2.53
CA TYR A 117 2.75 10.50 -3.77
C TYR A 117 1.36 9.85 -3.67
N GLN A 118 1.08 9.15 -2.56
CA GLN A 118 -0.24 8.57 -2.31
C GLN A 118 -1.31 9.66 -2.23
N ASP A 119 -1.03 10.74 -1.49
CA ASP A 119 -1.97 11.85 -1.33
C ASP A 119 -2.26 12.54 -2.66
N ALA A 120 -1.20 12.77 -3.46
CA ALA A 120 -1.35 13.37 -4.79
C ALA A 120 -2.24 12.52 -5.71
N LEU A 121 -2.11 11.18 -5.67
CA LEU A 121 -2.97 10.30 -6.47
C LEU A 121 -4.45 10.43 -6.10
N LEU A 122 -4.74 10.43 -4.80
CA LEU A 122 -6.11 10.52 -4.30
C LEU A 122 -6.71 11.92 -4.57
N GLN A 123 -5.93 12.98 -4.36
CA GLN A 123 -6.35 14.35 -4.66
C GLN A 123 -6.60 14.57 -6.16
N MET A 124 -5.78 13.99 -7.04
CA MET A 124 -5.99 14.05 -8.50
C MET A 124 -7.29 13.34 -8.92
N ALA A 125 -7.69 12.30 -8.20
CA ALA A 125 -8.98 11.64 -8.42
C ALA A 125 -10.17 12.41 -7.81
N GLY A 126 -9.91 13.52 -7.12
CA GLY A 126 -10.94 14.36 -6.50
C GLY A 126 -11.35 13.93 -5.10
N TYR A 127 -10.62 12.99 -4.48
CA TYR A 127 -10.90 12.60 -3.09
C TYR A 127 -10.33 13.60 -2.10
N ARG A 128 -11.09 13.83 -1.02
CA ARG A 128 -10.60 14.54 0.16
C ARG A 128 -9.71 13.61 0.97
N VAL A 129 -8.44 13.98 1.13
CA VAL A 129 -7.47 13.25 1.96
C VAL A 129 -7.22 14.05 3.23
N ILE A 130 -7.32 13.39 4.38
CA ILE A 130 -6.96 13.94 5.69
C ILE A 130 -5.84 13.07 6.25
N ARG A 131 -4.71 13.67 6.59
CA ARG A 131 -3.53 12.97 7.09
C ARG A 131 -3.29 13.37 8.53
N TYR A 132 -3.03 12.38 9.38
CA TYR A 132 -2.64 12.60 10.77
C TYR A 132 -1.26 11.99 11.01
N ASP A 133 -0.35 12.82 11.55
CA ASP A 133 1.04 12.43 11.86
C ASP A 133 1.15 11.57 13.12
N ASP A 134 0.12 11.59 13.97
CA ASP A 134 -0.01 10.81 15.20
C ASP A 134 -1.49 10.44 15.40
N VAL A 135 -1.78 9.67 16.44
CA VAL A 135 -3.13 9.28 16.83
C VAL A 135 -4.01 10.53 17.02
N PRO A 136 -5.00 10.77 16.14
CA PRO A 136 -5.76 12.01 16.12
C PRO A 136 -6.66 12.14 17.35
N GLU A 137 -6.64 13.30 17.98
CA GLU A 137 -7.46 13.60 19.14
C GLU A 137 -8.94 13.78 18.76
N TYR A 138 -9.84 13.52 19.69
CA TYR A 138 -11.29 13.59 19.46
C TYR A 138 -11.75 14.99 18.99
N SER A 139 -11.13 16.04 19.51
CA SER A 139 -11.35 17.44 19.12
C SER A 139 -10.98 17.71 17.65
N GLN A 140 -9.80 17.24 17.22
CA GLN A 140 -9.29 17.42 15.86
C GLN A 140 -10.18 16.70 14.83
N LEU A 141 -10.52 15.44 15.09
CA LEU A 141 -11.46 14.68 14.25
C LEU A 141 -12.81 15.42 14.14
N ARG A 142 -13.31 15.95 15.27
CA ARG A 142 -14.58 16.67 15.28
C ARG A 142 -14.52 17.94 14.43
N GLU A 143 -13.47 18.74 14.52
CA GLU A 143 -13.32 19.94 13.69
C GLU A 143 -13.17 19.62 12.20
N ASP A 144 -12.40 18.58 11.88
CA ASP A 144 -12.19 18.18 10.49
C ASP A 144 -13.44 17.62 9.82
N PHE A 145 -14.34 16.97 10.56
CA PHE A 145 -15.58 16.43 10.01
C PHE A 145 -16.80 17.36 10.19
N LEU A 146 -16.91 18.10 11.30
CA LEU A 146 -18.06 18.97 11.61
C LEU A 146 -17.77 20.47 11.42
N GLY A 147 -16.52 20.91 11.63
CA GLY A 147 -16.13 22.32 11.52
C GLY A 147 -15.89 22.78 10.08
N SER A 148 -15.51 21.86 9.19
CA SER A 148 -15.23 22.19 7.79
C SER A 148 -16.45 22.00 6.87
N GLN A 149 -17.36 22.98 6.95
CA GLN A 149 -17.94 23.59 5.74
C GLN A 149 -16.87 24.40 4.97
N VAL A 150 -15.60 23.97 4.99
CA VAL A 150 -14.57 24.53 4.12
C VAL A 150 -14.94 24.02 2.75
N LYS A 151 -15.61 24.89 1.98
CA LYS A 151 -15.90 24.76 0.56
C LYS A 151 -14.73 24.06 -0.12
N TYR A 152 -14.82 22.74 -0.30
CA TYR A 152 -13.99 22.06 -1.26
C TYR A 152 -14.44 22.63 -2.60
N LYS A 153 -13.67 23.58 -3.11
CA LYS A 153 -13.88 24.10 -4.46
C LYS A 153 -13.77 22.85 -5.34
N PRO A 154 -14.85 22.39 -5.99
CA PRO A 154 -14.72 21.27 -6.90
C PRO A 154 -13.62 21.69 -7.87
N ILE A 155 -12.54 20.92 -7.88
CA ILE A 155 -11.48 21.11 -8.86
C ILE A 155 -12.23 21.10 -10.20
N PRO A 156 -12.12 22.15 -11.02
CA PRO A 156 -12.80 22.16 -12.31
C PRO A 156 -12.43 20.85 -12.99
N GLN A 157 -13.43 20.13 -13.51
CA GLN A 157 -13.22 18.89 -14.26
C GLN A 157 -12.01 19.12 -15.14
N VAL A 158 -10.92 18.42 -14.83
CA VAL A 158 -9.67 18.55 -15.56
C VAL A 158 -9.90 17.83 -16.87
N SER A 159 -10.64 18.49 -17.76
CA SER A 159 -10.87 18.04 -19.13
C SER A 159 -9.62 18.25 -19.98
N ASP A 160 -8.58 18.95 -19.51
CA ASP A 160 -7.43 19.28 -20.36
C ASP A 160 -6.07 19.58 -19.67
N LEU A 161 -5.82 19.22 -18.40
CA LEU A 161 -4.44 19.29 -17.88
C LEU A 161 -3.63 18.09 -18.37
N LYS A 162 -3.03 18.29 -19.55
CA LYS A 162 -1.71 17.81 -19.99
C LYS A 162 -1.21 16.55 -19.26
N LYS A 163 -1.46 15.41 -19.92
CA LYS A 163 -0.59 14.22 -19.99
C LYS A 163 0.37 14.05 -18.80
N TYR A 164 0.04 13.18 -17.85
CA TYR A 164 0.98 12.24 -17.20
C TYR A 164 2.36 12.75 -16.68
N HIS A 165 2.58 14.06 -16.51
CA HIS A 165 3.92 14.64 -16.28
C HIS A 165 4.32 14.73 -14.80
N LEU A 166 3.50 14.32 -13.85
CA LEU A 166 3.92 14.28 -12.44
C LEU A 166 5.11 13.32 -12.21
N TYR A 167 5.25 12.28 -13.05
CA TYR A 167 6.32 11.29 -12.90
C TYR A 167 7.69 11.78 -13.36
N SER A 168 7.77 12.64 -14.39
CA SER A 168 9.07 13.14 -14.86
C SER A 168 9.74 14.07 -13.86
N ASP A 169 8.96 14.84 -13.10
CA ASP A 169 9.52 15.88 -12.24
C ASP A 169 9.95 15.35 -10.86
N LEU A 170 9.26 14.32 -10.34
CA LEU A 170 9.67 13.63 -9.11
C LEU A 170 10.90 12.74 -9.31
N GLU A 171 11.06 12.10 -10.48
CA GLU A 171 12.30 11.37 -10.83
C GLU A 171 13.48 12.31 -11.08
N ARG A 172 13.27 13.43 -11.80
CA ARG A 172 14.34 14.41 -12.07
C ARG A 172 14.91 15.04 -10.82
N LYS A 173 14.11 15.20 -9.76
CA LYS A 173 14.60 15.74 -8.48
C LYS A 173 15.59 14.79 -7.78
N LYS A 174 15.51 13.47 -8.01
CA LYS A 174 16.50 12.50 -7.50
C LYS A 174 17.87 12.62 -8.16
N LEU A 175 17.92 13.05 -9.42
CA LEU A 175 19.18 13.18 -10.16
C LEU A 175 19.92 14.50 -9.88
N LYS A 176 19.23 15.52 -9.35
CA LYS A 176 19.82 16.84 -9.06
C LYS A 176 20.44 16.98 -7.65
N VAL A 177 20.27 16.00 -6.77
CA VAL A 177 20.82 16.02 -5.39
C VAL A 177 22.07 15.14 -5.26
N LEU A 178 22.56 14.59 -6.37
CA LEU A 178 23.74 13.71 -6.44
C LEU A 178 24.85 14.27 -7.34
N SER A 179 24.85 15.58 -7.61
CA SER A 179 25.91 16.29 -8.33
C SER A 179 26.50 17.39 -7.48
#